data_AF-A0A803MUG8-F1
#
_entry.id   AF-A0A803MUG8-F1
#
_cell.length_a   1.000
_cell.length_b   1.000
_cell.length_c   1.000
_cell.angle_alpha   90.00
_cell.angle_beta   90.00
_cell.angle_gamma   90.00
#
_symmetry.space_group_name_H-M   'P 1'
#
loop_
_entity.id
_entity.type
_entity.pdbx_description
1 polymer ?
#
loop_
_entity_poly.entity_id
_entity_poly.type
_entity_poly.pdbx_seq_one_letter_code
_entity_poly.pdbx_strand_id
1 'polypeptide(L)'
;MKEYESGWCALEVLESLNLILTTPYSKEEVHQALKKMHPSKAPCLDGIHAVFYQRFWYIDGDDVSRFVTGILNGNPILDLTNATNIALIPKKKKPQVAANY
;
A
#
# COMPACT_ATOMS: atom_id res chain seq x y z
N MET A 1 -28.79 26.66 -35.38
CA MET A 1 -28.94 25.38 -34.67
C MET A 1 -27.73 25.23 -33.77
N LYS A 2 -27.95 25.12 -32.47
CA LYS A 2 -26.93 24.92 -31.44
C LYS A 2 -26.62 23.43 -31.39
N GLU A 3 -25.35 23.06 -31.52
CA GLU A 3 -24.82 21.77 -31.07
C GLU A 3 -23.59 22.06 -30.22
N TYR A 4 -23.74 22.16 -28.90
CA TYR A 4 -23.56 21.09 -27.91
C TYR A 4 -22.14 20.49 -27.83
N GLU A 5 -21.07 21.17 -28.23
CA GLU A 5 -19.73 20.77 -27.77
C GLU A 5 -19.48 21.21 -26.32
N SER A 6 -20.28 20.67 -25.40
CA SER A 6 -20.07 20.67 -23.97
C SER A 6 -19.24 19.46 -23.58
N GLY A 7 -18.07 19.70 -23.01
CA GLY A 7 -17.62 18.88 -21.88
C GLY A 7 -16.30 18.11 -22.01
N TRP A 8 -15.41 18.45 -22.94
CA TRP A 8 -14.00 18.03 -22.81
C TRP A 8 -13.33 18.93 -21.76
N CYS A 9 -13.54 18.62 -20.48
CA CYS A 9 -12.69 19.12 -19.40
C CYS A 9 -11.37 18.34 -19.44
N ALA A 10 -10.59 18.58 -20.48
CA ALA A 10 -9.20 18.20 -20.57
C ALA A 10 -8.41 19.49 -20.75
N LEU A 11 -7.27 19.60 -20.03
CA LEU A 11 -6.41 20.78 -19.91
C LEU A 11 -6.97 21.80 -18.91
N GLU A 12 -6.59 21.82 -17.64
CA GLU A 12 -5.23 21.77 -17.11
C GLU A 12 -5.21 20.87 -15.86
N VAL A 13 -4.27 19.92 -15.78
CA VAL A 13 -3.87 19.45 -14.45
C VAL A 13 -3.32 20.69 -13.75
N LEU A 14 -3.99 21.16 -12.71
CA LEU A 14 -3.49 22.29 -11.92
C LEU A 14 -2.03 21.98 -11.57
N GLU A 15 -1.10 22.87 -11.93
CA GLU A 15 0.35 22.65 -11.75
C GLU A 15 0.67 22.15 -10.33
N SER A 16 -0.06 22.65 -9.34
CA SER A 16 0.07 22.22 -7.93
C SER A 16 -0.38 20.77 -7.68
N LEU A 17 -1.41 20.27 -8.37
CA LEU A 17 -1.81 18.86 -8.28
C LEU A 17 -0.78 17.95 -8.95
N ASN A 18 -0.25 18.35 -10.11
CA ASN A 18 0.82 17.61 -10.76
C ASN A 18 2.07 17.55 -9.86
N LEU A 19 2.41 18.68 -9.22
CA LEU A 19 3.52 18.76 -8.28
C LEU A 19 3.32 17.80 -7.10
N ILE A 20 2.12 17.74 -6.50
CA ILE A 20 1.82 16.81 -5.40
C ILE A 20 1.98 15.36 -5.85
N LEU A 21 1.47 14.99 -7.03
CA LEU A 21 1.50 13.61 -7.51
C LEU A 21 2.90 13.14 -7.96
N THR A 22 3.80 14.08 -8.28
CA THR A 22 5.17 13.79 -8.72
C THR A 22 6.20 13.96 -7.60
N THR A 23 5.78 14.44 -6.43
CA THR A 23 6.67 14.60 -5.27
C THR A 23 7.08 13.23 -4.73
N PRO A 24 8.34 13.02 -4.34
CA PRO A 24 8.79 11.76 -3.73
C PRO A 24 8.04 11.45 -2.43
N TYR A 25 7.79 10.16 -2.21
CA TYR A 25 7.14 9.71 -0.98
C TYR A 25 8.01 10.00 0.26
N SER A 26 7.36 10.48 1.30
CA SER A 26 7.98 10.88 2.57
C SER A 26 7.76 9.86 3.69
N LYS A 27 8.63 9.91 4.71
CA LYS A 27 8.49 9.13 5.96
C LYS A 27 7.14 9.37 6.64
N GLU A 28 6.64 10.59 6.61
CA GLU A 28 5.37 10.93 7.24
C GLU A 28 4.20 10.24 6.53
N GLU A 29 4.19 10.21 5.20
CA GLU A 29 3.17 9.50 4.43
C GLU A 29 3.18 7.99 4.72
N VAL A 30 4.37 7.39 4.82
CA VAL A 30 4.52 5.98 5.21
C VAL A 30 3.96 5.74 6.62
N HIS A 31 4.28 6.61 7.57
CA HIS A 31 3.80 6.49 8.94
C HIS A 31 2.26 6.64 9.04
N GLN A 32 1.69 7.60 8.30
CA GLN A 32 0.25 7.80 8.24
C GLN A 32 -0.46 6.63 7.58
N ALA A 33 0.12 6.05 6.52
CA ALA A 33 -0.39 4.83 5.91
C ALA A 33 -0.37 3.66 6.91
N LEU A 34 0.73 3.48 7.65
CA LEU A 34 0.87 2.45 8.67
C LEU A 34 -0.17 2.60 9.80
N LYS A 35 -0.42 3.82 10.28
CA LYS A 35 -1.44 4.10 11.31
C LYS A 35 -2.86 3.74 10.86
N LYS A 36 -3.15 3.85 9.57
CA LYS A 36 -4.46 3.50 8.98
C LYS A 36 -4.64 1.98 8.82
N MET A 37 -3.58 1.18 8.93
CA MET A 37 -3.68 -0.27 8.83
C MET A 37 -4.33 -0.88 10.08
N HIS A 38 -5.17 -1.90 9.90
CA HIS A 38 -5.70 -2.66 11.02
C HIS A 38 -4.55 -3.37 11.77
N PRO A 39 -4.49 -3.33 13.12
CA PRO A 39 -3.37 -3.87 13.90
C PRO A 39 -3.05 -5.36 13.61
N SER A 40 -4.09 -6.16 13.38
CA SER A 40 -3.99 -7.60 13.09
C SER A 40 -4.02 -7.92 11.59
N LYS A 41 -3.61 -7.00 10.72
CA LYS A 41 -3.41 -7.32 9.29
C LYS A 41 -2.49 -8.53 9.16
N ALA A 42 -2.80 -9.41 8.21
CA ALA A 42 -2.07 -10.65 8.00
C ALA A 42 -0.57 -10.36 7.90
N PRO A 43 0.26 -11.13 8.63
CA PRO A 43 1.70 -10.90 8.64
C PRO A 43 2.34 -11.30 7.31
N CYS A 44 3.53 -10.77 7.06
CA CYS A 44 4.37 -11.24 5.96
C CYS A 44 4.94 -12.62 6.29
N LEU A 45 5.88 -13.12 5.47
CA LEU A 45 6.62 -14.36 5.74
C LEU A 45 7.35 -14.37 7.09
N ASP A 46 7.65 -13.18 7.62
CA ASP A 46 8.31 -12.93 8.90
C ASP A 46 7.42 -13.18 10.13
N GLY A 47 6.10 -13.30 9.95
CA GLY A 47 5.16 -13.44 11.07
C GLY A 47 4.88 -12.14 11.85
N ILE A 48 5.34 -10.97 11.37
CA ILE A 48 5.21 -9.70 12.07
C ILE A 48 3.92 -8.98 11.63
N HIS A 49 3.06 -8.66 12.60
CA HIS A 49 1.81 -7.92 12.37
C HIS A 49 2.06 -6.41 12.29
N ALA A 50 1.15 -5.68 11.64
CA ALA A 50 1.20 -4.22 11.54
C ALA A 50 1.30 -3.51 12.91
N VAL A 51 0.68 -4.08 13.96
CA VAL A 51 0.74 -3.54 15.34
C VAL A 51 2.16 -3.39 15.88
N PHE A 52 3.09 -4.25 15.44
CA PHE A 52 4.49 -4.17 15.85
C PHE A 52 5.09 -2.86 15.37
N TYR A 53 5.02 -2.60 14.06
CA TYR A 53 5.55 -1.37 13.46
C TYR A 53 4.81 -0.12 13.95
N GLN A 54 3.50 -0.22 14.24
CA GLN A 54 2.73 0.88 14.84
C GLN A 54 3.23 1.25 16.24
N ARG A 55 3.58 0.24 17.05
CA ARG A 55 4.00 0.42 18.45
C ARG A 55 5.49 0.77 18.60
N PHE A 56 6.33 0.23 17.72
CA PHE A 56 7.79 0.39 17.76
C PHE A 56 8.31 1.30 16.65
N TRP A 57 7.47 2.20 16.12
CA TRP A 57 7.85 3.13 15.05
C TRP A 57 9.07 4.00 15.42
N TYR A 58 9.26 4.32 16.70
CA TYR A 58 10.41 5.09 17.17
C TYR A 58 11.74 4.33 17.07
N ILE A 59 11.70 3.00 16.91
CA ILE A 59 12.87 2.14 16.74
C ILE A 59 13.10 1.90 15.25
N ASP A 60 12.11 1.28 14.58
CA ASP A 60 12.29 0.76 13.22
C ASP A 60 11.80 1.70 12.12
N GLY A 61 11.19 2.84 12.49
CA GLY A 61 10.49 3.70 11.54
C GLY A 61 11.40 4.32 10.49
N ASP A 62 12.67 4.58 10.81
CA ASP A 62 13.64 5.08 9.83
C ASP A 62 14.00 4.02 8.78
N ASP A 63 14.24 2.79 9.20
CA ASP A 63 14.59 1.68 8.30
C ASP A 63 13.41 1.30 7.42
N VAL A 64 12.22 1.15 8.02
CA VAL A 64 10.98 0.87 7.30
C VAL A 64 10.68 1.98 6.29
N SER A 65 10.86 3.25 6.67
CA SER A 65 10.61 4.36 5.75
C SER A 65 11.60 4.35 4.60
N ARG A 66 12.90 4.24 4.87
CA ARG A 66 13.93 4.19 3.81
C ARG A 66 13.66 3.06 2.82
N PHE A 67 13.29 1.88 3.32
CA PHE A 67 12.94 0.75 2.49
C PHE A 67 11.72 1.05 1.60
N VAL A 68 10.61 1.47 2.22
CA VAL A 68 9.35 1.73 1.51
C VAL A 68 9.49 2.89 0.52
N THR A 69 10.02 4.04 0.93
CA THR A 69 10.21 5.18 0.04
C THR A 69 11.21 4.88 -1.06
N GLY A 70 12.24 4.07 -0.79
CA GLY A 70 13.18 3.61 -1.81
C GLY A 70 12.45 2.90 -2.95
N ILE A 71 11.60 1.92 -2.62
CA ILE A 71 10.80 1.19 -3.61
C ILE A 71 9.83 2.12 -4.34
N LEU A 72 9.07 2.93 -3.59
CA LEU A 72 8.03 3.79 -4.17
C LEU A 72 8.61 4.89 -5.06
N ASN A 73 9.85 5.32 -4.82
CA ASN A 73 10.56 6.31 -5.63
C ASN A 73 11.40 5.68 -6.76
N GLY A 74 11.26 4.36 -7.02
CA GLY A 74 11.82 3.71 -8.20
C GLY A 74 13.05 2.82 -7.99
N ASN A 75 13.47 2.57 -6.75
CA ASN A 75 14.50 1.56 -6.50
C ASN A 75 13.96 0.15 -6.76
N PRO A 76 14.78 -0.78 -7.28
CA PRO A 76 14.36 -2.15 -7.51
C PRO A 76 13.94 -2.85 -6.21
N ILE A 77 12.87 -3.64 -6.32
CA ILE A 77 12.32 -4.45 -5.23
C ILE A 77 13.27 -5.64 -4.98
N LEU A 78 13.59 -5.93 -3.72
CA LEU A 78 14.32 -7.16 -3.36
C LEU A 78 13.45 -8.39 -3.63
N ASP A 79 14.04 -9.47 -4.16
CA ASP A 79 13.33 -10.67 -4.66
C ASP A 79 12.30 -11.28 -3.70
N LEU A 80 12.46 -11.09 -2.39
CA LEU A 80 11.57 -11.65 -1.36
C LEU A 80 10.44 -10.71 -0.90
N THR A 81 10.42 -9.45 -1.34
CA THR A 81 9.45 -8.45 -0.84
C THR A 81 8.01 -8.81 -1.19
N ASN A 82 7.80 -9.47 -2.33
CA ASN A 82 6.48 -9.92 -2.80
C ASN A 82 6.16 -11.36 -2.38
N ALA A 83 7.04 -12.02 -1.63
CA ALA A 83 6.75 -13.34 -1.08
C ALA A 83 5.65 -13.20 -0.02
N THR A 84 4.55 -13.94 -0.18
CA THR A 84 3.38 -13.84 0.69
C THR A 84 2.92 -15.20 1.19
N ASN A 85 2.38 -15.23 2.40
CA ASN A 85 1.77 -16.42 2.98
C ASN A 85 0.34 -16.58 2.47
N ILE A 86 0.05 -17.73 1.85
CA ILE A 86 -1.30 -18.08 1.41
C ILE A 86 -2.00 -18.89 2.52
N ALA A 87 -2.99 -18.29 3.16
CA ALA A 87 -3.86 -18.97 4.12
C ALA A 87 -5.23 -19.23 3.48
N LEU A 88 -5.61 -20.50 3.36
CA LEU A 88 -6.95 -20.90 2.90
C LEU A 88 -7.90 -20.90 4.10
N ILE A 89 -8.95 -20.07 4.05
CA ILE A 89 -9.96 -19.96 5.12
C ILE A 89 -11.22 -20.71 4.69
N PRO A 90 -11.54 -21.89 5.27
CA PRO A 90 -12.70 -22.66 4.85
C PRO A 90 -14.02 -21.87 4.95
N LYS A 91 -14.75 -21.77 3.85
CA LYS A 91 -16.12 -21.19 3.83
C LYS A 91 -17.17 -22.15 4.37
N LYS A 92 -16.89 -23.47 4.33
CA LYS A 92 -17.77 -24.54 4.82
C LYS A 92 -17.01 -25.44 5.80
N LYS A 93 -17.75 -26.10 6.71
CA LYS A 93 -17.18 -27.00 7.76
C LYS A 93 -16.28 -28.12 7.21
N LYS A 94 -16.54 -28.59 5.99
CA LYS A 94 -15.78 -29.67 5.33
C LYS A 94 -15.59 -29.30 3.85
N PRO A 95 -14.58 -28.49 3.52
CA PRO A 95 -14.34 -28.09 2.14
C PRO A 95 -13.78 -29.28 1.34
N GLN A 96 -14.49 -29.71 0.30
CA GLN A 96 -14.05 -30.80 -0.59
C GLN A 96 -13.50 -30.33 -1.94
N VAL A 97 -13.69 -29.04 -2.27
CA VAL A 97 -13.19 -28.43 -3.51
C VAL A 97 -12.62 -27.05 -3.20
N ALA A 98 -11.72 -26.56 -4.07
CA ALA A 98 -11.07 -25.26 -3.91
C ALA A 98 -12.06 -24.11 -3.67
N ALA A 99 -13.23 -24.13 -4.34
CA ALA A 99 -14.27 -23.12 -4.16
C ALA A 99 -14.93 -23.08 -2.76
N ASN A 100 -14.75 -24.15 -1.96
CA ASN A 100 -15.25 -24.22 -0.58
C ASN A 100 -14.24 -23.71 0.47
N TYR A 101 -13.01 -23.40 0.05
CA TYR A 101 -12.10 -22.50 0.75
C TYR A 101 -12.34 -21.06 0.25
#